data_AF-A0A7J6S261-F1
#
_entry.id   AF-A0A7J6S261-F1
#
_cell.length_a   1.000
_cell.length_b   1.000
_cell.length_c   1.000
_cell.angle_alpha   90.00
_cell.angle_beta   90.00
_cell.angle_gamma   90.00
#
_symmetry.space_group_name_H-M   'P 1'
#
loop_
_entity.id
_entity.type
_entity.pdbx_description
1 polymer ?
#
loop_
_entity_poly.entity_id
_entity_poly.type
_entity_poly.pdbx_seq_one_letter_code
_entity_poly.pdbx_strand_id
1 'polypeptide(L)'
;MKVVSLDLKYWQKTSREKILIKAEVEFSDFETPSARQMSGEALWEYTLKIRWGGMSHIGVMDSFAFPWNFYLIVFAATSFLLLAVMALFWAYNWTFSLIKFPPKVTDSRYLRLICKPVSKGALLAVLPCLPTLMLLIMFVRGTIG
;
A
#
# COMPACT_ATOMS: atom_id res chain seq x y z
N MET A 1 -24.60 -29.17 -3.25
CA MET A 1 -24.72 -28.98 -1.79
C MET A 1 -24.16 -27.60 -1.51
N LYS A 2 -24.94 -26.68 -0.93
CA LYS A 2 -24.55 -25.26 -0.82
C LYS A 2 -23.35 -25.14 0.11
N VAL A 3 -22.24 -24.63 -0.39
CA VAL A 3 -21.02 -24.46 0.40
C VAL A 3 -20.68 -22.97 0.48
N VAL A 4 -20.55 -22.48 1.70
CA VAL A 4 -20.05 -21.13 1.98
C VAL A 4 -18.63 -21.30 2.49
N SER A 5 -17.65 -20.79 1.76
CA SER A 5 -16.24 -20.84 2.17
C SER A 5 -15.84 -19.50 2.76
N LEU A 6 -15.39 -19.51 4.01
CA LEU A 6 -14.83 -18.35 4.71
C LEU A 6 -13.30 -18.51 4.75
N ASP A 7 -12.61 -17.70 3.96
CA ASP A 7 -11.15 -17.71 3.83
C ASP A 7 -10.56 -16.59 4.69
N LEU A 8 -9.91 -17.00 5.78
CA LEU A 8 -9.27 -16.10 6.75
C LEU A 8 -7.76 -16.09 6.50
N LYS A 9 -7.28 -14.96 5.97
CA LYS A 9 -5.86 -14.73 5.67
C LYS A 9 -5.21 -13.99 6.84
N TYR A 10 -4.17 -14.59 7.41
CA TYR A 10 -3.47 -14.05 8.57
C TYR A 10 -1.97 -13.86 8.32
N TRP A 11 -1.39 -12.91 9.04
CA TRP A 11 0.06 -12.80 9.21
C TRP A 11 0.44 -13.19 10.64
N GLN A 12 1.46 -14.01 10.75
CA GLN A 12 1.98 -14.45 12.04
C GLN A 12 3.18 -13.58 12.41
N LYS A 13 2.96 -12.62 13.32
CA LYS A 13 3.99 -11.68 13.78
C LYS A 13 4.96 -12.34 14.75
N THR A 14 4.49 -13.31 15.54
CA THR A 14 5.30 -14.08 16.49
C THR A 14 4.74 -15.50 16.57
N SER A 15 5.46 -16.45 17.16
CA SER A 15 4.98 -17.83 17.36
C SER A 15 3.61 -17.92 18.05
N ARG A 16 3.19 -16.88 18.80
CA ARG A 16 1.93 -16.80 19.55
C ARG A 16 0.95 -15.72 19.07
N GLU A 17 1.37 -14.81 18.20
CA GLU A 17 0.56 -13.66 17.78
C GLU A 17 0.22 -13.75 16.28
N LYS A 18 -1.07 -13.82 15.97
CA LYS A 18 -1.60 -13.79 14.61
C LYS A 18 -2.46 -12.55 14.43
N ILE A 19 -2.21 -11.82 13.35
CA ILE A 19 -2.96 -10.65 12.94
C ILE A 19 -3.81 -11.07 11.75
N LEU A 20 -5.14 -10.95 11.89
CA LEU A 20 -6.06 -11.17 10.78
C LEU A 20 -5.94 -9.96 9.83
N ILE A 21 -5.66 -10.25 8.55
CA ILE A 21 -5.47 -9.21 7.54
C ILE A 21 -6.71 -9.11 6.66
N LYS A 22 -7.21 -10.25 6.19
CA LYS A 22 -8.31 -10.29 5.23
C LYS A 22 -9.23 -11.46 5.52
N ALA A 23 -10.52 -11.21 5.41
CA ALA A 23 -11.55 -12.25 5.41
C ALA A 23 -12.28 -12.16 4.07
N GLU A 24 -12.29 -13.25 3.32
CA GLU A 24 -13.01 -13.37 2.06
C GLU A 24 -14.10 -14.43 2.25
N VAL A 25 -15.32 -14.11 1.81
CA VAL A 25 -16.42 -15.07 1.77
C VAL A 25 -16.68 -15.43 0.32
N GLU A 26 -16.55 -16.72 0.01
CA GLU A 26 -16.84 -17.28 -1.30
C GLU A 26 -18.09 -18.14 -1.20
N PHE A 27 -19.12 -17.76 -1.95
CA PHE A 27 -20.35 -18.54 -2.08
C PHE A 27 -20.20 -19.43 -3.31
N SER A 28 -20.08 -20.74 -3.09
CA SER A 28 -20.14 -21.72 -4.19
C SER A 28 -21.57 -22.22 -4.38
N ASP A 29 -21.99 -22.28 -5.64
CA ASP A 29 -23.33 -22.67 -6.10
C ASP A 29 -24.45 -21.76 -5.57
N PHE A 30 -24.63 -20.62 -6.24
CA PHE A 30 -25.66 -19.63 -5.90
C PHE A 30 -27.04 -20.12 -6.38
N GLU A 31 -27.79 -20.75 -5.49
CA GLU A 31 -29.20 -21.10 -5.72
C GLU A 31 -30.14 -20.10 -5.04
N THR A 32 -31.20 -19.72 -5.74
CA THR A 32 -32.24 -18.82 -5.19
C THR A 32 -33.14 -19.57 -4.20
N PRO A 33 -33.56 -18.92 -3.10
CA PRO A 33 -34.44 -19.58 -2.15
C PRO A 33 -35.83 -19.87 -2.69
N SER A 34 -36.37 -21.06 -2.39
CA SER A 34 -37.76 -21.36 -2.69
C SER A 34 -38.69 -20.57 -1.77
N ALA A 35 -39.92 -20.29 -2.23
CA ALA A 35 -40.90 -19.49 -1.46
C ALA A 35 -41.15 -20.04 -0.04
N ARG A 36 -41.09 -21.37 0.15
CA ARG A 36 -41.23 -22.03 1.46
C ARG A 36 -40.01 -21.86 2.37
N GLN A 37 -38.82 -21.71 1.80
CA GLN A 37 -37.61 -21.43 2.56
C GLN A 37 -37.52 -19.95 2.93
N MET A 38 -38.07 -19.05 2.09
CA MET A 38 -38.22 -17.64 2.44
C MET A 38 -39.29 -17.40 3.52
N SER A 39 -40.35 -18.21 3.55
CA SER A 39 -41.40 -18.14 4.58
C SER A 39 -41.03 -18.84 5.90
N GLY A 40 -39.86 -19.50 5.96
CA GLY A 40 -39.39 -20.21 7.17
C GLY A 40 -40.04 -21.57 7.41
N GLU A 41 -40.84 -22.08 6.47
CA GLU A 41 -41.48 -23.41 6.56
C GLU A 41 -40.51 -24.56 6.28
N ALA A 42 -39.39 -24.28 5.60
CA ALA A 42 -38.35 -25.26 5.29
C ALA A 42 -36.95 -24.73 5.61
N LEU A 43 -36.08 -25.60 6.15
CA LEU A 43 -34.70 -25.25 6.50
C LEU A 43 -33.86 -24.99 5.24
N TRP A 44 -32.98 -23.98 5.34
CA TRP A 44 -31.98 -23.68 4.33
C TRP A 44 -30.61 -24.20 4.79
N GLU A 45 -30.30 -25.43 4.42
CA GLU A 45 -29.04 -26.08 4.81
C GLU A 45 -27.87 -25.64 3.91
N TYR A 46 -26.78 -25.23 4.54
CA TYR A 46 -25.51 -24.96 3.88
C TYR A 46 -24.35 -25.50 4.72
N THR A 47 -23.26 -25.87 4.07
CA THR A 47 -22.02 -26.28 4.73
C THR A 47 -21.07 -25.09 4.79
N LEU A 48 -20.76 -24.62 6.00
CA LEU A 48 -19.74 -23.60 6.21
C LEU A 48 -18.35 -24.26 6.24
N LYS A 49 -17.48 -23.90 5.30
CA LYS A 49 -16.06 -24.31 5.29
C LYS A 49 -15.22 -23.12 5.70
N ILE A 50 -14.47 -23.24 6.79
CA ILE A 50 -13.55 -22.20 7.24
C ILE A 50 -12.13 -22.62 6.83
N ARG A 51 -11.46 -21.81 6.01
CA ARG A 51 -10.06 -22.03 5.63
C ARG A 51 -9.19 -20.98 6.26
N TRP A 52 -8.09 -21.44 6.88
CA TRP A 52 -7.09 -20.58 7.48
C TRP A 52 -5.83 -20.62 6.63
N GLY A 53 -5.45 -19.46 6.09
CA GLY A 53 -4.29 -19.33 5.20
C GLY A 53 -3.28 -18.32 5.73
N GLY A 54 -2.02 -18.73 5.85
CA GLY A 54 -0.92 -17.78 6.04
C GLY A 54 -0.69 -16.97 4.77
N MET A 55 -0.62 -15.65 4.89
CA MET A 55 -0.37 -14.77 3.75
C MET A 55 1.14 -14.70 3.43
N SER A 56 1.49 -14.56 2.15
CA SER A 56 2.89 -14.39 1.73
C SER A 56 3.45 -13.03 2.19
N HIS A 57 4.76 -12.92 2.37
CA HIS A 57 5.40 -11.68 2.84
C HIS A 57 5.06 -10.46 1.95
N ILE A 58 4.96 -10.66 0.63
CA ILE A 58 4.55 -9.61 -0.31
C ILE A 58 3.07 -9.24 -0.09
N GLY A 59 2.18 -10.23 0.07
CA GLY A 59 0.77 -9.96 0.33
C GLY A 59 0.52 -9.25 1.66
N VAL A 60 1.32 -9.56 2.68
CA VAL A 60 1.30 -8.85 3.98
C VAL A 60 1.79 -7.41 3.80
N MET A 61 2.83 -7.20 2.99
CA MET A 61 3.37 -5.87 2.68
C MET A 61 2.33 -5.02 1.96
N ASP A 62 1.69 -5.54 0.91
CA ASP A 62 0.66 -4.86 0.12
C ASP A 62 -0.58 -4.53 0.95
N SER A 63 -0.90 -5.37 1.93
CA SER A 63 -2.02 -5.14 2.86
C SER A 63 -1.67 -4.18 4.00
N PHE A 64 -0.50 -3.54 3.97
CA PHE A 64 -0.03 -2.60 4.99
C PHE A 64 -0.03 -3.15 6.43
N ALA A 65 0.14 -4.47 6.58
CA ALA A 65 0.01 -5.14 7.88
C ALA A 65 1.30 -5.15 8.72
N PHE A 66 2.46 -4.80 8.13
CA PHE A 66 3.71 -4.67 8.88
C PHE A 66 3.71 -3.40 9.79
N PRO A 67 4.58 -3.35 10.81
CA PRO A 67 4.77 -2.13 11.58
C PRO A 67 5.34 -1.00 10.70
N TRP A 68 4.96 0.25 10.97
CA TRP A 68 5.37 1.43 10.21
C TRP A 68 6.89 1.58 10.02
N ASN A 69 7.70 1.15 11.01
CA ASN A 69 9.16 1.14 10.94
C ASN A 69 9.70 0.34 9.75
N PHE A 70 9.06 -0.79 9.43
CA PHE A 70 9.45 -1.61 8.28
C PHE A 70 9.30 -0.84 6.98
N TYR A 71 8.16 -0.16 6.80
CA TYR A 71 7.88 0.64 5.61
C TYR A 71 8.86 1.81 5.47
N LEU A 72 9.23 2.48 6.58
CA LEU A 72 10.23 3.55 6.51
C LEU A 72 11.58 3.06 6.00
N ILE A 73 12.04 1.89 6.45
CA ILE A 73 13.31 1.32 6.00
C ILE A 73 13.22 0.97 4.51
N VAL A 74 12.14 0.32 4.07
CA VAL A 74 11.95 -0.03 2.66
C VAL A 74 11.89 1.21 1.77
N PHE A 75 11.16 2.25 2.17
CA PHE A 75 11.10 3.50 1.42
C PHE A 75 12.45 4.22 1.41
N ALA A 76 13.16 4.28 2.53
CA ALA A 76 14.49 4.88 2.60
C ALA A 76 15.50 4.15 1.70
N ALA A 77 15.49 2.81 1.72
CA ALA A 77 16.33 2.00 0.85
C ALA A 77 16.01 2.22 -0.64
N THR A 78 14.72 2.29 -0.98
CA THR A 78 14.26 2.56 -2.35
C THR A 78 14.66 3.95 -2.80
N SER A 79 14.50 4.97 -1.96
CA SER A 79 14.95 6.34 -2.24
C SER A 79 16.46 6.42 -2.44
N PHE A 80 17.24 5.72 -1.60
CA PHE A 80 18.69 5.67 -1.74
C PHE A 80 19.10 5.05 -3.08
N LEU A 81 18.47 3.95 -3.49
CA LEU A 81 18.74 3.31 -4.77
C LEU A 81 18.42 4.25 -5.95
N LEU A 82 17.30 4.98 -5.89
CA LEU A 82 16.95 5.97 -6.91
C LEU A 82 17.98 7.11 -6.98
N LEU A 83 18.43 7.61 -5.83
CA LEU A 83 19.48 8.63 -5.76
C LEU A 83 20.80 8.11 -6.35
N ALA A 84 21.16 6.84 -6.11
CA ALA A 84 22.34 6.22 -6.70
C ALA A 84 22.23 6.14 -8.23
N VAL A 85 21.09 5.74 -8.78
CA VAL A 85 20.85 5.73 -10.23
C VAL A 85 20.92 7.13 -10.82
N MET A 86 20.33 8.13 -10.17
CA MET A 86 20.44 9.53 -10.59
C MET A 86 21.88 10.03 -10.55
N ALA A 87 22.66 9.67 -9.53
CA ALA A 87 24.06 10.05 -9.43
C ALA A 87 24.90 9.43 -10.55
N LEU A 88 24.66 8.15 -10.89
CA LEU A 88 25.30 7.49 -12.02
C LEU A 88 24.93 8.15 -13.35
N PHE A 89 23.65 8.45 -13.57
CA PHE A 89 23.19 9.14 -14.76
C PHE A 89 23.79 10.55 -14.87
N TRP A 90 23.88 11.27 -13.75
CA TRP A 90 24.51 12.58 -13.68
C TRP A 90 26.01 12.50 -13.99
N ALA A 91 26.73 11.53 -13.42
CA ALA A 91 28.14 11.30 -13.70
C ALA A 91 28.38 10.95 -15.18
N TYR A 92 27.54 10.09 -15.76
CA TYR A 92 27.56 9.78 -17.19
C TYR A 92 27.40 11.05 -18.03
N ASN A 93 26.34 11.83 -17.83
CA ASN A 93 26.11 13.07 -18.59
C ASN A 93 27.23 14.09 -18.38
N TRP A 94 27.79 14.18 -17.18
CA TRP A 94 28.91 15.07 -16.90
C TRP A 94 30.14 14.70 -17.74
N THR A 95 30.50 13.42 -17.83
CA THR A 95 31.66 12.97 -18.63
C THR A 95 31.52 13.24 -20.14
N PHE A 96 30.30 13.17 -20.69
CA PHE A 96 30.07 13.36 -22.13
C PHE A 96 29.63 14.78 -22.52
N SER A 97 29.44 15.67 -21.55
CA SER A 97 29.02 17.05 -21.82
C SER A 97 30.20 17.90 -22.32
N LEU A 98 30.09 18.46 -23.54
CA LEU A 98 31.06 19.38 -24.17
C LEU A 98 31.04 20.81 -23.59
N ILE A 99 30.61 20.97 -22.34
CA ILE A 99 30.39 22.28 -21.73
C ILE A 99 31.74 22.93 -21.42
N LYS A 100 32.09 24.01 -22.14
CA LYS A 100 33.35 24.75 -21.99
C LYS A 100 33.62 25.30 -20.58
N PHE A 101 32.57 25.62 -19.83
CA PHE A 101 32.66 26.17 -18.47
C PHE A 101 31.67 25.44 -17.55
N PRO A 102 32.03 24.28 -16.99
CA PRO A 102 31.15 23.57 -16.08
C PRO A 102 30.91 24.42 -14.82
N PRO A 103 29.67 24.47 -14.30
CA PRO A 103 29.37 25.16 -13.06
C PRO A 103 30.17 24.53 -11.91
N LYS A 104 30.69 25.37 -11.01
CA LYS A 104 31.46 24.91 -9.84
C LYS A 104 30.53 24.17 -8.87
N VAL A 105 30.77 22.87 -8.67
CA VAL A 105 29.99 22.01 -7.77
C VAL A 105 29.95 22.48 -6.31
N THR A 106 30.95 23.27 -5.89
CA THR A 106 31.08 23.79 -4.53
C THR A 106 30.33 25.11 -4.29
N ASP A 107 29.76 25.74 -5.32
CA ASP A 107 29.05 27.00 -5.15
C ASP A 107 27.60 26.77 -4.69
N SER A 108 27.38 26.98 -3.40
CA SER A 108 26.08 26.88 -2.72
C SER A 108 24.96 27.76 -3.34
N ARG A 109 25.31 28.75 -4.17
CA ARG A 109 24.33 29.56 -4.91
C ARG A 109 23.53 28.72 -5.90
N TYR A 110 24.13 27.72 -6.53
CA TYR A 110 23.43 26.80 -7.44
C TYR A 110 22.43 25.90 -6.70
N LEU A 111 22.83 25.37 -5.53
CA LEU A 111 21.92 24.62 -4.66
C LEU A 111 20.70 25.46 -4.27
N ARG A 112 20.90 26.73 -3.90
CA ARG A 112 19.80 27.65 -3.59
C ARG A 112 18.89 27.91 -4.79
N LEU A 113 19.47 28.00 -5.99
CA LEU A 113 18.72 28.22 -7.24
C LEU A 113 17.85 27.01 -7.60
N ILE A 114 18.35 25.79 -7.37
CA ILE A 114 17.65 24.53 -7.69
C ILE A 114 16.66 24.14 -6.59
N CYS A 115 17.06 24.20 -5.31
CA CYS A 115 16.20 23.73 -4.21
C CYS A 115 14.95 24.58 -4.01
N LYS A 116 15.00 25.90 -4.26
CA LYS A 116 13.84 26.79 -4.10
C LYS A 116 12.64 26.43 -5.00
N PRO A 117 12.78 26.28 -6.33
CA PRO A 117 11.68 25.88 -7.19
C PRO A 117 11.22 24.44 -6.92
N VAL A 118 12.15 23.51 -6.66
CA VAL A 118 11.81 22.11 -6.36
C VAL A 118 10.99 22.00 -5.08
N SER A 119 11.40 22.67 -4.00
CA SER A 119 10.65 22.68 -2.74
C SER A 119 9.28 23.36 -2.87
N LYS A 120 9.18 24.46 -3.63
CA LYS A 120 7.88 25.08 -3.94
C LYS A 120 6.97 24.15 -4.73
N GLY A 121 7.49 23.46 -5.75
CA GLY A 121 6.73 22.49 -6.53
C GLY A 121 6.27 21.31 -5.69
N ALA A 122 7.16 20.77 -4.85
CA ALA A 122 6.81 19.71 -3.91
C ALA A 122 5.72 20.16 -2.92
N LEU A 123 5.85 21.35 -2.35
CA LEU A 123 4.85 21.90 -1.43
C LEU A 123 3.50 22.09 -2.13
N LEU A 124 3.49 22.63 -3.34
CA LEU A 124 2.28 22.82 -4.16
C LEU A 124 1.64 21.48 -4.57
N ALA A 125 2.42 20.41 -4.74
CA ALA A 125 1.90 19.08 -5.02
C ALA A 125 1.34 18.38 -3.77
N VAL A 126 1.97 18.59 -2.61
CA VAL A 126 1.53 17.99 -1.33
C VAL A 126 0.28 18.68 -0.78
N LEU A 127 0.18 20.01 -0.92
CA LEU A 127 -0.94 20.80 -0.39
C LEU A 127 -2.33 20.27 -0.79
N PRO A 128 -2.62 19.95 -2.07
CA PRO A 128 -3.92 19.41 -2.47
C PRO A 128 -4.11 17.93 -2.09
N CYS A 129 -3.03 17.17 -1.86
CA CYS A 129 -3.11 15.77 -1.44
C CYS A 129 -3.44 15.63 0.04
N LEU A 130 -3.07 16.59 0.89
CA LEU A 130 -3.37 16.54 2.33
C LEU A 130 -4.87 16.45 2.65
N PRO A 131 -5.77 17.28 2.09
CA PRO A 131 -7.20 17.18 2.40
C PRO A 131 -7.84 15.90 1.89
N THR A 132 -7.42 15.39 0.72
CA THR A 132 -7.95 14.11 0.19
C THR A 132 -7.49 12.93 1.05
N LEU A 133 -6.24 12.95 1.51
CA LEU A 133 -5.71 11.93 2.42
C LEU A 133 -6.37 11.99 3.80
N MET A 134 -6.58 13.19 4.35
CA MET A 134 -7.31 13.41 5.60
C MET A 134 -8.75 12.87 5.51
N LEU A 135 -9.48 13.20 4.46
CA LEU A 135 -10.84 12.68 4.23
C LEU A 135 -10.85 11.16 4.18
N LEU A 136 -9.92 10.55 3.44
CA LEU A 136 -9.81 9.09 3.35
C LEU A 136 -9.55 8.46 4.73
N ILE A 137 -8.64 9.04 5.51
CA ILE A 137 -8.35 8.57 6.88
C ILE A 137 -9.58 8.73 7.79
N MET A 138 -10.32 9.84 7.68
CA MET A 138 -11.54 10.06 8.47
C MET A 138 -12.65 9.07 8.12
N PHE A 139 -12.79 8.70 6.85
CA PHE A 139 -13.71 7.65 6.38
C PHE A 139 -13.31 6.27 6.90
N VAL A 140 -12.04 5.89 6.76
CA VAL A 140 -11.54 4.59 7.23
C VAL A 140 -11.68 4.44 8.75
N ARG A 141 -11.51 5.53 9.50
CA ARG A 141 -11.71 5.57 10.95
C ARG A 141 -13.18 5.66 11.38
N GLY A 142 -14.12 5.84 10.46
CA GLY A 142 -15.55 5.97 10.78
C GLY A 142 -15.90 7.24 11.55
N THR A 143 -15.04 8.26 11.50
CA THR A 143 -15.25 9.56 12.19
C THR A 143 -16.25 10.46 11.49
N ILE A 144 -16.46 10.25 10.19
CA ILE A 144 -17.49 10.89 9.38
C ILE A 144 -18.32 9.74 8.80
N GLY A 145 -19.60 9.71 9.17
CA GLY A 145 -20.62 8.82 8.59
C GLY A 145 -21.43 9.57 7.56
#